data_AF-A0A2A6HP61-F1
#
_entry.id   AF-A0A2A6HP61-F1
#
_cell.length_a   1.000
_cell.length_b   1.000
_cell.length_c   1.000
_cell.angle_alpha   90.00
_cell.angle_beta   90.00
_cell.angle_gamma   90.00
#
_symmetry.space_group_name_H-M   'P 1'
#
loop_
_entity.id
_entity.type
_entity.pdbx_description
1 polymer ?
#
loop_
_entity_poly.entity_id
_entity_poly.type
_entity_poly.pdbx_seq_one_letter_code
_entity_poly.pdbx_strand_id
1 'polypeptide(L)'
;MKIFNYKRVPYAEMRAFSVHILTASGSFLAFLGVVAAAEHRFIDMFWWLGLALLVDGIDGPIARKVRVKEVLPNWSGDTLDNIIDYVTYVLLPAFALYQSGMIGEPWSFVAAGMIVVSSAIYYADMGMKTDEYFFSGFPVVWNMIVFTLFVIDASATTALAVVIVSVVLTFLPINFLHPVRVKRLRPLNLGVFFLWSALGIFSLLMHFDTPEWALILFIVTGLYLYVIGAVLQFFPALGREA
;
A
#
# COMPACT_ATOMS: atom_id res chain seq x y z
N MET A 1 27.75 5.46 -40.50
CA MET A 1 27.16 4.94 -39.25
C MET A 1 26.54 6.10 -38.48
N LYS A 2 25.22 6.36 -38.62
CA LYS A 2 24.51 7.36 -37.81
C LYS A 2 24.02 6.64 -36.56
N ILE A 3 24.77 6.74 -35.47
CA ILE A 3 24.57 5.95 -34.24
C ILE A 3 23.34 6.42 -33.45
N PHE A 4 22.85 7.64 -33.68
CA PHE A 4 21.61 8.11 -33.05
C PHE A 4 20.74 8.86 -34.06
N ASN A 5 19.62 8.23 -34.43
CA ASN A 5 18.54 8.89 -35.15
C ASN A 5 17.66 9.60 -34.13
N TYR A 6 18.06 10.81 -33.72
CA TYR A 6 17.30 11.63 -32.77
C TYR A 6 15.99 12.08 -33.44
N LYS A 7 14.91 11.29 -33.28
CA LYS A 7 13.56 11.81 -33.48
C LYS A 7 13.37 12.95 -32.47
N ARG A 8 12.87 14.12 -32.91
CA ARG A 8 12.45 15.17 -31.98
C ARG A 8 11.32 14.59 -31.13
N VAL A 9 11.64 14.19 -29.90
CA VAL A 9 10.64 13.80 -28.91
C VAL A 9 9.77 15.04 -28.67
N PRO A 10 8.48 15.04 -29.04
CA PRO A 10 7.59 16.15 -28.76
C PRO A 10 7.55 16.41 -27.26
N TYR A 11 7.40 17.67 -26.85
CA TYR A 11 7.31 18.08 -25.43
C TYR A 11 6.29 17.25 -24.61
N ALA A 12 5.23 16.76 -25.27
CA ALA A 12 4.24 15.85 -24.69
C ALA A 12 4.81 14.48 -24.29
N GLU A 13 5.65 13.86 -25.13
CA GLU A 13 6.29 12.57 -24.84
C GLU A 13 7.28 12.68 -23.68
N MET A 14 8.06 13.77 -23.60
CA MET A 14 8.96 14.00 -22.45
C MET A 14 8.19 14.15 -21.14
N ARG A 15 7.08 14.90 -21.16
CA ARG A 15 6.20 15.06 -19.98
C ARG A 15 5.56 13.74 -19.58
N ALA A 16 5.05 12.97 -20.52
CA ALA A 16 4.49 11.66 -20.23
C ALA A 16 5.55 10.71 -19.65
N PHE A 17 6.76 10.72 -20.20
CA PHE A 17 7.85 9.87 -19.72
C PHE A 17 8.35 10.28 -18.33
N SER A 18 8.34 11.58 -18.00
CA SER A 18 8.68 12.02 -16.64
C SER A 18 7.75 11.46 -15.56
N VAL A 19 6.51 11.11 -15.90
CA VAL A 19 5.61 10.42 -14.97
C VAL A 19 6.10 9.00 -14.70
N HIS A 20 6.59 8.28 -15.72
CA HIS A 20 7.23 6.97 -15.49
C HIS A 20 8.50 7.07 -14.64
N ILE A 21 9.30 8.13 -14.82
CA ILE A 21 10.46 8.37 -13.96
C ILE A 21 10.01 8.63 -12.52
N LEU A 22 8.94 9.40 -12.32
CA LEU A 22 8.36 9.65 -11.00
C LEU A 22 7.90 8.33 -10.36
N THR A 23 7.08 7.52 -11.02
CA THR A 23 6.66 6.20 -10.52
C THR A 23 7.87 5.30 -10.24
N ALA A 24 8.83 5.23 -11.17
CA ALA A 24 10.03 4.42 -11.02
C ALA A 24 10.92 4.87 -9.85
N SER A 25 10.89 6.15 -9.47
CA SER A 25 11.62 6.63 -8.28
C SER A 25 11.16 5.94 -6.99
N GLY A 26 9.91 5.44 -6.96
CA GLY A 26 9.40 4.59 -5.88
C GLY A 26 10.25 3.34 -5.65
N SER A 27 10.87 2.76 -6.68
CA SER A 27 11.80 1.62 -6.52
C SER A 27 13.05 1.99 -5.72
N PHE A 28 13.59 3.20 -5.92
CA PHE A 28 14.75 3.68 -5.17
C PHE A 28 14.36 3.99 -3.72
N LEU A 29 13.18 4.58 -3.50
CA LEU A 29 12.66 4.78 -2.14
C LEU A 29 12.47 3.45 -1.41
N ALA A 30 11.94 2.44 -2.10
CA ALA A 30 11.82 1.09 -1.55
C ALA A 30 13.19 0.49 -1.22
N PHE A 31 14.19 0.66 -2.08
CA PHE A 31 15.57 0.24 -1.81
C PHE A 31 16.15 0.91 -0.55
N LEU A 32 15.97 2.23 -0.38
CA LEU A 32 16.37 2.93 0.83
C LEU A 32 15.64 2.39 2.07
N GLY A 33 14.36 2.03 1.93
CA GLY A 33 13.59 1.36 2.96
C GLY A 33 14.18 -0.01 3.34
N VAL A 34 14.57 -0.84 2.38
CA VAL A 34 15.22 -2.14 2.63
C VAL A 34 16.53 -1.94 3.39
N VAL A 35 17.36 -0.98 2.99
CA VAL A 35 18.62 -0.66 3.69
C VAL A 35 18.34 -0.26 5.14
N ALA A 36 17.39 0.65 5.36
CA ALA A 36 17.01 1.08 6.70
C ALA A 36 16.49 -0.10 7.55
N ALA A 37 15.63 -0.95 7.00
CA ALA A 37 15.12 -2.14 7.68
C ALA A 37 16.23 -3.13 8.05
N ALA A 38 17.18 -3.37 7.14
CA ALA A 38 18.31 -4.26 7.37
C ALA A 38 19.24 -3.76 8.50
N GLU A 39 19.33 -2.44 8.66
CA GLU A 39 20.04 -1.79 9.77
C GLU A 39 19.18 -1.63 11.05
N HIS A 40 17.99 -2.27 11.11
CA HIS A 40 17.01 -2.14 12.19
C HIS A 40 16.49 -0.70 12.44
N ARG A 41 16.63 0.19 11.46
CA ARG A 41 16.14 1.57 11.48
C ARG A 41 14.72 1.65 10.93
N PHE A 42 13.78 1.00 11.62
CA PHE A 42 12.41 0.83 11.12
C PHE A 42 11.65 2.16 10.95
N ILE A 43 11.90 3.15 11.81
CA ILE A 43 11.30 4.49 11.68
C ILE A 43 11.69 5.11 10.33
N ASP A 44 12.98 5.06 9.97
CA ASP A 44 13.46 5.57 8.69
C ASP A 44 12.88 4.78 7.50
N MET A 45 12.77 3.45 7.63
CA MET A 45 12.09 2.63 6.64
C MET A 45 10.65 3.09 6.41
N PHE A 46 9.88 3.35 7.47
CA PHE A 46 8.51 3.82 7.34
C PHE A 46 8.41 5.25 6.78
N TRP A 47 9.40 6.11 7.05
CA TRP A 47 9.51 7.40 6.34
C TRP A 47 9.71 7.22 4.83
N TRP A 48 10.57 6.28 4.42
CA TRP A 48 10.75 5.96 3.00
C TRP A 48 9.49 5.36 2.37
N LEU A 49 8.77 4.47 3.07
CA LEU A 49 7.48 3.95 2.63
C LEU A 49 6.42 5.06 2.53
N GLY A 50 6.37 5.97 3.50
CA GLY A 50 5.49 7.13 3.47
C GLY A 50 5.77 8.03 2.27
N LEU A 51 7.04 8.29 1.96
CA LEU A 51 7.43 9.05 0.78
C LEU A 51 7.08 8.32 -0.53
N ALA A 52 7.26 6.99 -0.58
CA ALA A 52 6.86 6.19 -1.73
C ALA A 52 5.34 6.22 -1.96
N LEU A 53 4.55 6.14 -0.89
CA LEU A 53 3.09 6.29 -0.93
C LEU A 53 2.66 7.67 -1.43
N LEU A 54 3.38 8.73 -1.07
CA LEU A 54 3.12 10.08 -1.60
C LEU A 54 3.41 10.16 -3.11
N VAL A 55 4.47 9.50 -3.59
CA VAL A 55 4.80 9.43 -5.01
C VAL A 55 3.70 8.71 -5.79
N ASP A 56 3.28 7.52 -5.35
CA ASP A 56 2.17 6.72 -5.91
C ASP A 56 0.85 7.53 -5.92
N GLY A 57 0.51 8.19 -4.81
CA GLY A 57 -0.69 9.01 -4.72
C GLY A 57 -0.73 10.18 -5.73
N ILE A 58 0.43 10.68 -6.15
CA ILE A 58 0.58 11.83 -7.06
C ILE A 58 0.69 11.40 -8.53
N ASP A 59 1.36 10.28 -8.83
CA ASP A 59 1.70 9.92 -10.20
C ASP A 59 0.46 9.56 -11.04
N GLY A 60 -0.53 8.86 -10.49
CA GLY A 60 -1.75 8.45 -11.19
C GLY A 60 -2.61 9.63 -11.63
N PRO A 61 -2.91 10.61 -10.75
CA PRO A 61 -3.53 11.87 -11.16
C PRO A 61 -2.78 12.63 -12.25
N ILE A 62 -1.44 12.69 -12.19
CA ILE A 62 -0.63 13.35 -13.21
C ILE A 62 -0.69 12.58 -14.53
N ALA A 63 -0.56 11.24 -14.49
CA ALA A 63 -0.62 10.35 -15.64
C ALA A 63 -1.94 10.52 -16.42
N ARG A 64 -3.06 10.63 -15.70
CA ARG A 64 -4.39 10.90 -16.29
C ARG A 64 -4.45 12.28 -16.94
N LYS A 65 -3.90 13.33 -16.29
CA LYS A 65 -3.89 14.70 -16.82
C LYS A 65 -3.07 14.84 -18.10
N VAL A 66 -1.94 14.12 -18.21
CA VAL A 66 -1.06 14.17 -19.40
C VAL A 66 -1.36 13.08 -20.43
N ARG A 67 -2.40 12.27 -20.22
CA ARG A 67 -2.86 11.20 -21.12
C ARG A 67 -1.74 10.24 -21.55
N VAL A 68 -0.94 9.76 -20.57
CA VAL A 68 0.25 8.90 -20.83
C VAL A 68 -0.07 7.73 -21.75
N LYS A 69 -1.22 7.05 -21.58
CA LYS A 69 -1.59 5.90 -22.42
C LYS A 69 -1.78 6.26 -23.90
N GLU A 70 -2.20 7.49 -24.20
CA GLU A 70 -2.34 7.98 -25.58
C GLU A 70 -0.99 8.42 -26.16
N VAL A 71 -0.13 9.03 -25.33
CA VAL A 71 1.15 9.62 -25.75
C VAL A 71 2.26 8.57 -25.83
N LEU A 72 2.26 7.57 -24.96
CA LEU A 72 3.26 6.51 -24.83
C LEU A 72 2.60 5.12 -24.81
N PRO A 73 1.96 4.68 -25.92
CA PRO A 73 1.18 3.43 -25.94
C PRO A 73 2.02 2.16 -25.74
N ASN A 74 3.34 2.24 -25.94
CA ASN A 74 4.26 1.11 -25.77
C ASN A 74 4.77 0.97 -24.32
N TRP A 75 4.39 1.86 -23.41
CA TRP A 75 4.83 1.86 -22.02
C TRP A 75 3.65 1.57 -21.09
N SER A 76 3.68 0.42 -20.43
CA SER A 76 2.64 0.03 -19.48
C SER A 76 2.90 0.70 -18.13
N GLY A 77 2.18 1.79 -17.87
CA GLY A 77 2.15 2.40 -16.53
C GLY A 77 1.61 1.43 -15.47
N ASP A 78 0.60 0.63 -15.82
CA ASP A 78 -0.03 -0.33 -14.90
C ASP A 78 0.96 -1.44 -14.48
N THR A 79 1.83 -1.90 -15.40
CA THR A 79 2.87 -2.90 -15.08
C THR A 79 3.96 -2.30 -14.20
N LEU A 80 4.38 -1.07 -14.49
CA LEU A 80 5.37 -0.36 -13.66
C LEU A 80 4.82 -0.18 -12.23
N ASP A 81 3.59 0.29 -12.12
CA ASP A 81 2.85 0.48 -10.85
C ASP A 81 2.82 -0.82 -10.03
N ASN A 82 2.34 -1.92 -10.62
CA ASN A 82 2.30 -3.22 -9.96
C ASN A 82 3.67 -3.69 -9.44
N ILE A 83 4.77 -3.42 -10.16
CA ILE A 83 6.12 -3.77 -9.72
C ILE A 83 6.51 -2.93 -8.50
N ILE A 84 6.27 -1.62 -8.54
CA ILE A 84 6.61 -0.71 -7.44
C ILE A 84 5.75 -1.01 -6.21
N ASP A 85 4.45 -1.22 -6.40
CA ASP A 85 3.51 -1.59 -5.34
C ASP A 85 3.89 -2.94 -4.71
N TYR A 86 4.31 -3.93 -5.50
CA TYR A 86 4.76 -5.20 -4.94
C TYR A 86 6.00 -5.01 -4.05
N VAL A 87 6.97 -4.19 -4.46
CA VAL A 87 8.17 -3.96 -3.65
C VAL A 87 7.83 -3.15 -2.38
N THR A 88 7.03 -2.09 -2.51
CA THR A 88 6.72 -1.16 -1.41
C THR A 88 5.64 -1.66 -0.47
N TYR A 89 4.58 -2.29 -0.97
CA TYR A 89 3.44 -2.71 -0.17
C TYR A 89 3.53 -4.16 0.27
N VAL A 90 4.41 -4.98 -0.31
CA VAL A 90 4.52 -6.42 0.03
C VAL A 90 5.91 -6.77 0.52
N LEU A 91 6.92 -6.65 -0.36
CA LEU A 91 8.24 -7.21 -0.09
C LEU A 91 8.92 -6.52 1.09
N LEU A 92 8.94 -5.18 1.09
CA LEU A 92 9.57 -4.40 2.15
C LEU A 92 8.86 -4.60 3.50
N PRO A 93 7.51 -4.53 3.61
CA PRO A 93 6.80 -4.86 4.86
C PRO A 93 7.05 -6.30 5.35
N ALA A 94 7.08 -7.29 4.45
CA ALA A 94 7.38 -8.67 4.81
C ALA A 94 8.81 -8.81 5.36
N PHE A 95 9.78 -8.17 4.70
CA PHE A 95 11.16 -8.13 5.15
C PHE A 95 11.29 -7.43 6.51
N ALA A 96 10.59 -6.31 6.71
CA ALA A 96 10.59 -5.59 7.98
C ALA A 96 10.03 -6.44 9.13
N LEU A 97 8.91 -7.13 8.90
CA LEU A 97 8.31 -8.01 9.90
C LEU A 97 9.25 -9.17 10.25
N TYR A 98 9.91 -9.76 9.24
CA TYR A 98 10.93 -10.78 9.46
C TYR A 98 12.12 -10.23 10.27
N GLN A 99 12.72 -9.13 9.81
CA GLN A 99 13.94 -8.54 10.37
C GLN A 99 13.72 -7.96 11.77
N SER A 100 12.50 -7.52 12.10
CA SER A 100 12.16 -6.99 13.43
C SER A 100 12.28 -8.00 14.56
N GLY A 101 12.17 -9.30 14.25
CA GLY A 101 12.06 -10.34 15.27
C GLY A 101 10.75 -10.34 16.05
N MET A 102 9.75 -9.51 15.69
CA MET A 102 8.48 -9.35 16.41
C MET A 102 7.72 -10.68 16.61
N ILE A 103 7.73 -11.57 15.61
CA ILE A 103 7.07 -12.88 15.70
C ILE A 103 8.01 -13.96 16.29
N GLY A 104 9.32 -13.79 16.15
CA GLY A 104 10.34 -14.78 16.52
C GLY A 104 10.54 -15.89 15.49
N GLU A 105 11.73 -16.50 15.50
CA GLU A 105 12.05 -17.65 14.64
C GLU A 105 11.47 -18.96 15.19
N PRO A 106 11.00 -19.88 14.31
CA PRO A 106 11.03 -19.83 12.85
C PRO A 106 9.83 -19.11 12.20
N TRP A 107 8.85 -18.67 12.99
CA TRP A 107 7.55 -18.20 12.50
C TRP A 107 7.60 -16.88 11.74
N SER A 108 8.56 -15.99 12.04
CA SER A 108 8.83 -14.79 11.24
C SER A 108 9.10 -15.11 9.77
N PHE A 109 9.87 -16.17 9.48
CA PHE A 109 10.18 -16.58 8.11
C PHE A 109 8.94 -17.14 7.40
N VAL A 110 8.15 -17.94 8.10
CA VAL A 110 6.88 -18.48 7.59
C VAL A 110 5.90 -17.35 7.29
N ALA A 111 5.76 -16.38 8.19
CA ALA A 111 4.91 -15.20 8.01
C ALA A 111 5.32 -14.38 6.78
N ALA A 112 6.60 -14.07 6.63
CA ALA A 112 7.10 -13.37 5.45
C ALA A 112 6.86 -14.17 4.16
N GLY A 113 7.07 -15.49 4.18
CA GLY A 113 6.78 -16.39 3.07
C GLY A 113 5.30 -16.39 2.67
N MET A 114 4.39 -16.47 3.64
CA MET A 114 2.95 -16.38 3.40
C MET A 114 2.56 -15.04 2.77
N ILE A 115 3.11 -13.93 3.28
CA ILE A 115 2.88 -12.59 2.74
C ILE A 115 3.30 -12.53 1.26
N VAL A 116 4.55 -12.83 0.94
CA VAL A 116 5.07 -12.64 -0.43
C VAL A 116 4.39 -13.57 -1.44
N VAL A 117 4.15 -14.84 -1.09
CA VAL A 117 3.55 -15.82 -2.01
C VAL A 117 2.07 -15.51 -2.26
N SER A 118 1.28 -15.27 -1.21
CA SER A 118 -0.15 -14.97 -1.38
C SER A 118 -0.37 -13.70 -2.19
N SER A 119 0.47 -12.69 -1.94
CA SER A 119 0.47 -11.41 -2.64
C SER A 119 0.77 -11.55 -4.13
N ALA A 120 1.79 -12.32 -4.49
CA ALA A 120 2.15 -12.54 -5.89
C ALA A 120 1.01 -13.22 -6.67
N ILE A 121 0.31 -14.17 -6.04
CA ILE A 121 -0.87 -14.82 -6.62
C ILE A 121 -2.02 -13.81 -6.77
N TYR A 122 -2.26 -12.97 -5.76
CA TYR A 122 -3.31 -11.96 -5.81
C TYR A 122 -3.10 -10.94 -6.93
N TYR A 123 -1.86 -10.50 -7.19
CA TYR A 123 -1.55 -9.63 -8.35
C TYR A 123 -1.80 -10.28 -9.71
N ALA A 124 -1.86 -11.62 -9.77
CA ALA A 124 -2.21 -12.35 -10.99
C ALA A 124 -3.74 -12.47 -11.19
N ASP A 125 -4.55 -12.11 -10.21
CA ASP A 125 -6.01 -12.17 -10.31
C ASP A 125 -6.55 -10.98 -11.14
N MET A 126 -7.30 -11.30 -12.19
CA MET A 126 -7.95 -10.30 -13.04
C MET A 126 -9.25 -9.75 -12.41
N GLY A 127 -9.74 -10.38 -11.33
CA GLY A 127 -10.96 -10.04 -10.61
C GLY A 127 -10.76 -9.19 -9.35
N MET A 128 -9.56 -8.65 -9.10
CA MET A 128 -9.21 -7.94 -7.85
C MET A 128 -10.09 -6.72 -7.55
N LYS A 129 -10.75 -6.12 -8.54
CA LYS A 129 -11.52 -4.88 -8.39
C LYS A 129 -12.97 -5.09 -8.83
N THR A 130 -13.88 -4.75 -7.93
CA THR A 130 -15.33 -4.74 -8.20
C THR A 130 -15.75 -3.49 -8.99
N ASP A 131 -16.96 -3.50 -9.54
CA ASP A 131 -17.55 -2.35 -10.28
C ASP A 131 -17.64 -1.08 -9.43
N GLU A 132 -17.83 -1.22 -8.11
CA GLU A 132 -17.85 -0.10 -7.16
C GLU A 132 -16.45 0.32 -6.67
N TYR A 133 -15.38 -0.22 -7.28
CA TYR A 133 -13.97 -0.01 -6.93
C TYR A 133 -13.54 -0.53 -5.55
N PHE A 134 -14.31 -1.41 -4.91
CA PHE A 134 -13.80 -2.22 -3.79
C PHE A 134 -12.78 -3.24 -4.31
N PHE A 135 -11.82 -3.59 -3.45
CA PHE A 135 -10.98 -4.75 -3.67
C PHE A 135 -11.74 -6.02 -3.28
N SER A 136 -11.68 -7.07 -4.10
CA SER A 136 -12.25 -8.38 -3.78
C SER A 136 -11.18 -9.26 -3.14
N GLY A 137 -11.31 -9.55 -1.86
CA GLY A 137 -10.27 -10.15 -1.03
C GLY A 137 -9.36 -9.09 -0.39
N PHE A 138 -8.60 -9.48 0.64
CA PHE A 138 -7.66 -8.58 1.31
C PHE A 138 -6.67 -8.02 0.28
N PRO A 139 -6.70 -6.69 0.03
CA PRO A 139 -5.79 -6.06 -0.90
C PRO A 139 -4.42 -6.09 -0.25
N VAL A 140 -3.39 -6.13 -1.08
CA VAL A 140 -1.99 -6.37 -0.72
C VAL A 140 -1.32 -5.20 0.03
N VAL A 141 -2.09 -4.48 0.85
CA VAL A 141 -1.71 -3.31 1.64
C VAL A 141 -0.97 -3.71 2.93
N TRP A 142 0.02 -4.60 2.81
CA TRP A 142 0.80 -5.06 3.98
C TRP A 142 1.59 -3.93 4.63
N ASN A 143 1.92 -2.88 3.89
CA ASN A 143 2.46 -1.66 4.47
C ASN A 143 1.57 -1.11 5.60
N MET A 144 0.24 -1.06 5.43
CA MET A 144 -0.67 -0.58 6.47
C MET A 144 -0.73 -1.54 7.67
N ILE A 145 -0.77 -2.85 7.41
CA ILE A 145 -0.85 -3.87 8.47
C ILE A 145 0.44 -3.89 9.28
N VAL A 146 1.59 -4.06 8.62
CA VAL A 146 2.89 -4.12 9.30
C VAL A 146 3.18 -2.81 10.00
N PHE A 147 2.90 -1.66 9.39
CA PHE A 147 3.01 -0.37 10.09
C PHE A 147 2.16 -0.34 11.36
N THR A 148 0.91 -0.82 11.29
CA THR A 148 0.04 -0.90 12.47
C THR A 148 0.63 -1.79 13.55
N LEU A 149 1.18 -2.96 13.19
CA LEU A 149 1.80 -3.88 14.14
C LEU A 149 3.01 -3.25 14.87
N PHE A 150 3.82 -2.45 14.16
CA PHE A 150 4.95 -1.72 14.76
C PHE A 150 4.49 -0.59 15.69
N VAL A 151 3.49 0.20 15.26
CA VAL A 151 2.97 1.31 16.08
C VAL A 151 2.38 0.82 17.40
N ILE A 152 1.74 -0.35 17.41
CA ILE A 152 1.12 -0.93 18.61
C ILE A 152 2.05 -1.84 19.42
N ASP A 153 3.31 -2.00 18.99
CA ASP A 153 4.25 -2.98 19.53
C ASP A 153 3.59 -4.36 19.75
N ALA A 154 3.04 -4.89 18.65
CA ALA A 154 2.19 -6.08 18.70
C ALA A 154 2.94 -7.29 19.26
N SER A 155 2.25 -8.08 20.10
CA SER A 155 2.77 -9.38 20.52
C SER A 155 2.94 -10.32 19.32
N ALA A 156 3.89 -11.26 19.42
CA ALA A 156 4.15 -12.27 18.40
C ALA A 156 2.87 -13.00 17.94
N THR A 157 2.00 -13.35 18.89
CA THR A 157 0.73 -14.03 18.61
C THR A 157 -0.23 -13.14 17.83
N THR A 158 -0.37 -11.87 18.21
CA THR A 158 -1.23 -10.91 17.51
C THR A 158 -0.73 -10.68 16.09
N ALA A 159 0.57 -10.43 15.92
CA ALA A 159 1.18 -10.22 14.61
C ALA A 159 0.97 -11.44 13.69
N LEU A 160 1.26 -12.65 14.17
CA LEU A 160 1.08 -13.86 13.39
C LEU A 160 -0.39 -14.13 13.05
N ALA A 161 -1.31 -13.93 13.99
CA ALA A 161 -2.74 -14.11 13.77
C ALA A 161 -3.27 -13.15 12.71
N VAL A 162 -2.89 -11.86 12.77
CA VAL A 162 -3.29 -10.85 11.78
C VAL A 162 -2.75 -11.21 10.39
N VAL A 163 -1.51 -11.69 10.29
CA VAL A 163 -0.94 -12.16 9.01
C VAL A 163 -1.75 -13.34 8.45
N ILE A 164 -1.97 -14.39 9.24
CA ILE A 164 -2.71 -15.58 8.79
C ILE A 164 -4.12 -15.20 8.34
N VAL A 165 -4.84 -14.42 9.15
CA VAL A 165 -6.20 -13.97 8.83
C VAL A 165 -6.21 -13.16 7.53
N SER A 166 -5.28 -12.21 7.37
CA SER A 166 -5.21 -11.38 6.16
C SER A 166 -4.87 -12.20 4.91
N VAL A 167 -3.97 -13.18 5.01
CA VAL A 167 -3.66 -14.12 3.91
C VAL A 167 -4.88 -14.95 3.51
N VAL A 168 -5.65 -15.45 4.49
CA VAL A 168 -6.88 -16.19 4.20
C VAL A 168 -7.91 -15.27 3.52
N LEU A 169 -8.06 -14.05 4.02
CA LEU A 169 -8.99 -13.06 3.46
C LEU A 169 -8.60 -12.63 2.04
N THR A 170 -7.34 -12.71 1.63
CA THR A 170 -6.90 -12.48 0.23
C THR A 170 -7.66 -13.35 -0.76
N PHE A 171 -8.02 -14.58 -0.38
CA PHE A 171 -8.67 -15.55 -1.27
C PHE A 171 -10.18 -15.67 -1.06
N LEU A 172 -10.78 -14.81 -0.24
CA LEU A 172 -12.23 -14.80 0.01
C LEU A 172 -12.90 -13.64 -0.75
N PRO A 173 -14.14 -13.81 -1.24
CA PRO A 173 -14.88 -12.77 -1.96
C PRO A 173 -15.46 -11.72 -0.99
N ILE A 174 -14.59 -11.10 -0.19
CA ILE A 174 -14.93 -10.07 0.79
C ILE A 174 -14.42 -8.72 0.29
N ASN A 175 -15.27 -7.72 0.29
CA ASN A 175 -14.91 -6.39 -0.17
C ASN A 175 -14.02 -5.67 0.83
N PHE A 176 -12.94 -5.06 0.34
CA PHE A 176 -12.10 -4.14 1.10
C PHE A 176 -12.13 -2.76 0.48
N LEU A 177 -12.02 -1.74 1.33
CA LEU A 177 -12.17 -0.34 0.94
C LEU A 177 -10.97 0.12 0.11
N HIS A 178 -11.23 0.71 -1.06
CA HIS A 178 -10.27 1.63 -1.68
C HIS A 178 -10.54 3.05 -1.14
N PRO A 179 -9.59 3.70 -0.42
CA PRO A 179 -9.86 4.94 0.32
C PRO A 179 -10.41 6.10 -0.52
N VAL A 180 -9.93 6.22 -1.76
CA VAL A 180 -10.26 7.36 -2.65
C VAL A 180 -11.33 7.04 -3.68
N ARG A 181 -11.33 5.82 -4.25
CA ARG A 181 -12.18 5.50 -5.42
C ARG A 181 -13.61 5.12 -5.04
N VAL A 182 -13.81 4.44 -3.91
CA VAL A 182 -15.16 4.08 -3.44
C VAL A 182 -15.98 5.35 -3.22
N LYS A 183 -17.17 5.40 -3.79
CA LYS A 183 -18.11 6.54 -3.66
C LYS A 183 -18.87 6.51 -2.34
N ARG A 184 -19.28 5.31 -1.92
CA ARG A 184 -20.07 5.08 -0.71
C ARG A 184 -19.33 5.58 0.52
N LEU A 185 -19.97 6.47 1.29
CA LEU A 185 -19.40 7.10 2.50
C LEU A 185 -18.04 7.78 2.27
N ARG A 186 -17.72 8.22 1.04
CA ARG A 186 -16.39 8.73 0.69
C ARG A 186 -15.87 9.84 1.62
N PRO A 187 -16.65 10.87 2.00
CA PRO A 187 -16.14 11.91 2.91
C PRO A 187 -15.73 11.36 4.27
N LEU A 188 -16.50 10.41 4.82
CA LEU A 188 -16.20 9.74 6.08
C LEU A 188 -14.96 8.85 5.95
N ASN A 189 -14.91 8.01 4.91
CA ASN A 189 -13.80 7.10 4.65
C ASN A 189 -12.47 7.85 4.47
N LEU A 190 -12.48 8.96 3.73
CA LEU A 190 -11.32 9.83 3.58
C LEU A 190 -10.96 10.51 4.90
N GLY A 191 -11.94 11.01 5.66
CA GLY A 191 -11.70 11.60 6.97
C GLY A 191 -11.02 10.64 7.94
N VAL A 192 -11.50 9.39 8.01
CA VAL A 192 -10.90 8.33 8.83
C VAL A 192 -9.50 7.97 8.32
N PHE A 193 -9.31 7.86 6.99
CA PHE A 193 -8.00 7.62 6.40
C PHE A 193 -6.99 8.72 6.75
N PHE A 194 -7.36 9.99 6.61
CA PHE A 194 -6.48 11.10 6.98
C PHE A 194 -6.17 11.15 8.48
N LEU A 195 -7.16 10.84 9.32
CA LEU A 195 -6.94 10.73 10.76
C LEU A 195 -5.95 9.60 11.10
N TRP A 196 -6.14 8.42 10.51
CA TRP A 196 -5.21 7.29 10.66
C TRP A 196 -3.80 7.65 10.19
N SER A 197 -3.66 8.30 9.03
CA SER A 197 -2.36 8.77 8.52
C SER A 197 -1.72 9.81 9.43
N ALA A 198 -2.48 10.78 9.95
CA ALA A 198 -1.97 11.80 10.86
C ALA A 198 -1.48 11.20 12.18
N LEU A 199 -2.24 10.24 12.74
CA LEU A 199 -1.85 9.50 13.94
C LEU A 199 -0.61 8.62 13.68
N GLY A 200 -0.50 8.02 12.50
CA GLY A 200 0.69 7.28 12.07
C GLY A 200 1.94 8.16 11.98
N ILE A 201 1.82 9.32 11.33
CA ILE A 201 2.91 10.32 11.26
C ILE A 201 3.30 10.77 12.66
N PHE A 202 2.31 11.05 13.52
CA PHE A 202 2.55 11.40 14.92
C PHE A 202 3.31 10.29 15.65
N SER A 203 2.95 9.02 15.46
CA SER A 203 3.66 7.87 16.04
C SER A 203 5.11 7.78 15.55
N LEU A 204 5.38 8.02 14.27
CA LEU A 204 6.74 8.06 13.72
C LEU A 204 7.58 9.19 14.32
N LEU A 205 7.00 10.38 14.48
CA LEU A 205 7.69 11.51 15.13
C LEU A 205 8.00 11.21 16.60
N MET A 206 7.12 10.47 17.28
CA MET A 206 7.30 9.99 18.64
C MET A 206 8.18 8.73 18.73
N HIS A 207 8.77 8.27 17.62
CA HIS A 207 9.62 7.07 17.59
C HIS A 207 8.91 5.82 18.14
N PHE A 208 7.62 5.68 17.85
CA PHE A 208 6.70 4.65 18.37
C PHE A 208 6.37 4.73 19.87
N ASP A 209 6.95 5.66 20.64
CA ASP A 209 6.53 5.95 22.03
C ASP A 209 5.26 6.82 22.04
N THR A 210 4.16 6.23 21.57
CA THR A 210 2.91 6.92 21.28
C THR A 210 1.99 6.91 22.51
N PRO A 211 1.44 8.06 22.95
CA PRO A 211 0.54 8.09 24.09
C PRO A 211 -0.73 7.27 23.84
N GLU A 212 -1.24 6.62 24.90
CA GLU A 212 -2.33 5.63 24.80
C GLU A 212 -3.57 6.15 24.05
N TRP A 213 -3.97 7.42 24.27
CA TRP A 213 -5.14 7.99 23.61
C TRP A 213 -4.96 8.02 22.08
N ALA A 214 -3.77 8.34 21.59
CA ALA A 214 -3.46 8.39 20.16
C ALA A 214 -3.37 6.98 19.59
N LEU A 215 -2.81 6.04 20.37
CA LEU A 215 -2.73 4.63 20.01
C LEU A 215 -4.12 4.01 19.84
N ILE A 216 -5.03 4.27 20.78
CA ILE A 216 -6.42 3.79 20.72
C ILE A 216 -7.12 4.35 19.48
N LEU A 217 -7.00 5.65 19.21
CA LEU A 217 -7.59 6.25 18.01
C LEU A 217 -6.98 5.66 16.73
N PHE A 218 -5.68 5.40 16.70
CA PHE A 218 -5.00 4.80 15.56
C PHE A 218 -5.49 3.38 15.29
N ILE A 219 -5.66 2.57 16.34
CA ILE A 219 -6.22 1.22 16.25
C ILE A 219 -7.67 1.27 15.75
N VAL A 220 -8.52 2.12 16.34
CA VAL A 220 -9.94 2.20 15.97
C VAL A 220 -10.12 2.63 14.52
N THR A 221 -9.36 3.64 14.08
CA THR A 221 -9.41 4.12 12.68
C THR A 221 -8.84 3.08 11.70
N GLY A 222 -7.76 2.38 12.06
CA GLY A 222 -7.20 1.29 11.26
C GLY A 222 -8.17 0.12 11.12
N LEU A 223 -8.80 -0.31 12.22
CA LEU A 223 -9.81 -1.36 12.22
C LEU A 223 -11.02 -0.97 11.36
N TYR A 224 -11.50 0.27 11.47
CA TYR A 224 -12.56 0.77 10.60
C TYR A 224 -12.21 0.60 9.12
N LEU A 225 -11.03 1.06 8.69
CA LEU A 225 -10.59 0.97 7.30
C LEU A 225 -10.47 -0.49 6.83
N TYR A 226 -10.05 -1.39 7.72
CA TYR A 226 -9.93 -2.82 7.43
C TYR A 226 -11.29 -3.49 7.22
N VAL A 227 -12.32 -3.14 8.01
CA VAL A 227 -13.62 -3.86 7.99
C VAL A 227 -14.72 -3.18 7.19
N ILE A 228 -14.65 -1.87 6.94
CA ILE A 228 -15.77 -1.11 6.37
C ILE A 228 -16.18 -1.62 4.98
N GLY A 229 -15.25 -2.15 4.18
CA GLY A 229 -15.57 -2.77 2.89
C GLY A 229 -16.54 -3.95 3.05
N ALA A 230 -16.27 -4.85 4.00
CA ALA A 230 -17.11 -6.01 4.30
C ALA A 230 -18.48 -5.55 4.84
N VAL A 231 -18.49 -4.54 5.71
CA VAL A 231 -19.74 -3.94 6.22
C VAL A 231 -20.59 -3.41 5.07
N LEU A 232 -20.00 -2.68 4.11
CA LEU A 232 -20.73 -2.14 2.96
C LEU A 232 -21.22 -3.24 2.00
N GLN A 233 -20.56 -4.39 1.97
CA GLN A 233 -21.02 -5.58 1.25
C GLN A 233 -22.24 -6.24 1.94
N PHE A 234 -22.20 -6.41 3.27
CA PHE A 234 -23.31 -6.97 4.05
C PHE A 234 -24.53 -6.04 4.16
N PHE A 235 -24.32 -4.73 4.08
CA PHE A 235 -25.38 -3.72 4.08
C PHE A 235 -25.39 -2.91 2.78
N PRO A 236 -25.90 -3.46 1.66
CA PRO A 236 -25.80 -2.83 0.34
C PRO A 236 -26.47 -1.45 0.24
N ALA A 237 -27.49 -1.17 1.05
CA ALA A 237 -28.18 0.12 1.06
C ALA A 237 -27.36 1.25 1.73
N LEU A 238 -26.37 0.91 2.57
CA LEU A 238 -25.65 1.88 3.38
C LEU A 238 -24.77 2.79 2.50
N GLY A 239 -25.02 4.09 2.51
CA GLY A 239 -24.20 5.08 1.80
C GLY A 239 -24.25 5.00 0.27
N ARG A 240 -25.23 4.30 -0.31
CA ARG A 240 -25.53 4.45 -1.75
C ARG A 240 -26.08 5.85 -1.98
N GLU A 241 -25.46 6.58 -2.89
CA GLU A 241 -26.06 7.80 -3.45
C GLU A 241 -27.27 7.34 -4.29
N ALA A 242 -28.41 8.01 -4.09
CA ALA A 242 -29.68 7.71 -4.76
C ALA A 242 -29.61 7.94 -6.27
#